data_AF-A0A4R9WVA8-F1
#
_entry.id   AF-A0A4R9WVA8-F1
#
_cell.length_a   1.000
_cell.length_b   1.000
_cell.length_c   1.000
_cell.angle_alpha   90.00
_cell.angle_beta   90.00
_cell.angle_gamma   90.00
#
_symmetry.space_group_name_H-M   'P 1'
#
loop_
_entity.id
_entity.type
_entity.pdbx_description
1 polymer ?
#
loop_
_entity_poly.entity_id
_entity_poly.type
_entity_poly.pdbx_seq_one_letter_code
_entity_poly.pdbx_strand_id
1 'polypeptide(L)'
;MRPDKADDIKLGRGGIREIEFSAQVFQLIRGGQDAGFRVRPTLAVLRHAAAHGLIDTSVCEKLSQAYRFSRELEHRLQYRNDAQTHAIPVDREERAALARAMGCDDYPMLLA
;
A
#
# COMPACT_ATOMS: atom_id res chain seq x y z
N MET A 1 0.30 -5.47 24.60
CA MET A 1 0.93 -6.45 23.69
C MET A 1 1.36 -5.71 22.43
N ARG A 2 2.60 -5.88 21.94
CA ARG A 2 3.02 -5.23 20.68
C ARG A 2 2.41 -6.02 19.51
N PRO A 3 1.84 -5.35 18.49
CA PRO A 3 1.30 -6.02 17.31
C PRO A 3 2.41 -6.79 16.58
N ASP A 4 2.06 -7.94 16.01
CA ASP A 4 3.01 -8.74 15.23
C ASP A 4 3.42 -8.00 13.96
N LYS A 5 4.60 -8.31 13.41
CA LYS A 5 5.05 -7.73 12.12
C LYS A 5 4.06 -7.98 10.97
N ALA A 6 3.24 -9.02 11.07
CA ALA A 6 2.16 -9.32 10.13
C ALA A 6 1.04 -8.26 10.17
N ASP A 7 0.86 -7.58 11.30
CA ASP A 7 -0.15 -6.52 11.51
C ASP A 7 0.41 -5.11 11.18
N ASP A 8 1.55 -5.02 10.49
CA ASP A 8 2.11 -3.75 9.99
C ASP A 8 1.76 -3.58 8.51
N ILE A 9 0.97 -2.57 8.17
CA ILE A 9 0.48 -2.36 6.80
C ILE A 9 1.59 -1.95 5.80
N LYS A 10 2.75 -1.54 6.30
CA LYS A 10 3.88 -1.08 5.50
C LYS A 10 4.95 -2.14 5.36
N LEU A 11 5.25 -2.83 6.46
CA LEU A 11 6.36 -3.80 6.57
C LEU A 11 5.90 -5.25 6.51
N GLY A 12 4.62 -5.51 6.72
CA GLY A 12 4.01 -6.81 6.57
C GLY A 12 4.08 -7.30 5.12
N ARG A 13 3.93 -8.61 4.94
CA ARG A 13 3.92 -9.24 3.62
C ARG A 13 2.77 -8.69 2.78
N GLY A 14 3.04 -8.31 1.54
CA GLY A 14 2.08 -7.61 0.67
C GLY A 14 1.82 -6.15 1.05
N GLY A 15 2.56 -5.61 2.02
CA GLY A 15 2.41 -4.23 2.49
C GLY A 15 2.94 -3.19 1.51
N ILE A 16 2.74 -1.92 1.86
CA ILE A 16 3.08 -0.74 1.04
C ILE A 16 4.52 -0.81 0.48
N ARG A 17 5.48 -1.22 1.32
CA ARG A 17 6.91 -1.26 0.95
C ARG A 17 7.20 -2.24 -0.18
N GLU A 18 6.53 -3.39 -0.24
CA GLU A 18 6.76 -4.37 -1.30
C GLU A 18 6.28 -3.86 -2.67
N ILE A 19 5.17 -3.11 -2.69
CA ILE A 19 4.67 -2.45 -3.91
C ILE A 19 5.63 -1.34 -4.36
N GLU A 20 6.10 -0.51 -3.42
CA GLU A 20 7.08 0.55 -3.71
C GLU A 20 8.39 -0.02 -4.24
N PHE A 21 8.87 -1.11 -3.63
CA PHE A 21 10.07 -1.80 -4.08
C PHE A 21 9.90 -2.36 -5.50
N SER A 22 8.75 -2.97 -5.81
CA SER A 22 8.45 -3.50 -7.14
C SER A 22 8.49 -2.40 -8.22
N ALA A 23 7.95 -1.22 -7.93
CA ALA A 23 8.08 -0.06 -8.81
C ALA A 23 9.57 0.37 -8.96
N GLN A 24 10.28 0.52 -7.85
CA GLN A 24 11.69 0.94 -7.83
C GLN A 24 12.62 -0.02 -8.60
N VAL A 25 12.34 -1.32 -8.63
CA VAL A 25 13.08 -2.30 -9.44
C VAL A 25 13.04 -1.92 -10.92
N PHE A 26 11.89 -1.50 -11.46
CA PHE A 26 11.81 -1.01 -12.84
C PHE A 26 12.64 0.25 -13.04
N GLN A 27 12.63 1.17 -12.06
CA GLN A 27 13.42 2.40 -12.13
C GLN A 27 14.93 2.11 -12.18
N LEU A 28 15.39 1.18 -11.36
CA LEU A 28 16.81 0.79 -11.31
C LEU A 28 17.26 0.09 -12.59
N ILE A 29 16.45 -0.83 -13.11
CA ILE A 29 16.83 -1.65 -14.27
C ILE A 29 16.65 -0.89 -15.60
N ARG A 30 15.59 -0.08 -15.72
CA ARG A 30 15.18 0.53 -17.00
C ARG A 30 15.35 2.06 -17.04
N GLY A 31 15.48 2.73 -15.89
CA GLY A 31 15.52 4.21 -15.83
C GLY A 31 16.72 4.86 -16.54
N GLY A 32 17.78 4.10 -16.80
CA GLY A 32 18.90 4.56 -17.64
C GLY A 32 18.55 4.64 -19.13
N GLN A 33 17.73 3.70 -19.61
CA GLN A 33 17.37 3.57 -21.04
C GLN A 33 16.06 4.29 -21.37
N ASP A 34 15.14 4.35 -20.42
CA ASP A 34 13.82 4.92 -20.60
C ASP A 34 13.52 5.93 -19.48
N ALA A 35 13.43 7.19 -19.89
CA ALA A 35 13.19 8.33 -19.00
C ALA A 35 11.85 8.25 -18.27
N GLY A 36 10.86 7.53 -18.80
CA GLY A 36 9.55 7.34 -18.18
C GLY A 36 9.62 6.60 -16.85
N PHE A 37 10.64 5.76 -16.63
CA PHE A 37 10.87 5.11 -15.35
C PHE A 37 11.55 6.00 -14.30
N ARG A 38 11.99 7.22 -14.64
CA ARG A 38 12.63 8.15 -13.68
C ARG A 38 11.65 8.99 -12.87
N VAL A 39 10.35 8.83 -13.09
CA VAL A 39 9.31 9.54 -12.33
C VAL A 39 9.23 9.03 -10.89
N ARG A 40 8.96 9.92 -9.94
CA ARG A 40 8.90 9.54 -8.51
C ARG A 40 7.62 8.79 -8.08
N PRO A 41 6.42 9.07 -8.61
CA PRO A 41 5.20 8.43 -8.08
C PRO A 41 5.14 6.93 -8.40
N THR A 42 5.05 6.08 -7.37
CA THR A 42 4.96 4.61 -7.47
C THR A 42 3.94 4.14 -8.50
N LEU A 43 2.71 4.67 -8.46
CA LEU A 43 1.65 4.29 -9.40
C LEU A 43 1.93 4.73 -10.84
N ALA A 44 2.69 5.81 -11.05
CA ALA A 44 3.09 6.22 -12.40
C ALA A 44 4.11 5.24 -12.98
N VAL A 45 5.06 4.80 -12.17
CA VAL A 45 6.04 3.77 -12.56
C VAL A 45 5.36 2.45 -12.92
N LEU A 46 4.40 1.99 -12.12
CA LEU A 46 3.65 0.75 -12.42
C LEU A 46 2.84 0.85 -13.72
N ARG A 47 2.16 1.98 -13.96
CA ARG A 47 1.46 2.21 -15.23
C ARG A 47 2.41 2.23 -16.42
N HIS A 48 3.57 2.84 -16.27
CA HIS A 48 4.59 2.87 -17.32
C HIS A 48 5.13 1.46 -17.62
N ALA A 49 5.35 0.64 -16.58
CA ALA A 49 5.72 -0.77 -16.72
C ALA A 49 4.67 -1.58 -17.49
N ALA A 50 3.38 -1.40 -17.18
CA ALA A 50 2.29 -2.07 -17.87
C ALA A 50 2.19 -1.65 -19.35
N ALA A 51 2.34 -0.34 -19.63
CA ALA A 51 2.32 0.18 -21.00
C ALA A 51 3.45 -0.38 -21.89
N HIS A 52 4.56 -0.83 -21.28
CA HIS A 52 5.69 -1.47 -21.96
C HIS A 52 5.65 -3.00 -21.91
N GLY A 53 4.55 -3.60 -21.45
CA GLY A 53 4.39 -5.05 -21.37
C GLY A 53 5.31 -5.74 -20.35
N LEU A 54 5.87 -5.01 -19.39
CA LEU A 54 6.74 -5.58 -18.35
C LEU A 54 5.94 -6.26 -17.24
N ILE A 55 4.68 -5.87 -17.07
CA ILE A 55 3.67 -6.52 -16.23
C ILE A 55 2.34 -6.48 -16.97
N ASP A 56 1.45 -7.42 -16.66
CA ASP A 56 0.09 -7.38 -17.17
C ASP A 56 -0.66 -6.16 -16.65
N THR A 57 -1.57 -5.63 -17.47
CA THR A 57 -2.43 -4.50 -17.07
C THR A 57 -3.27 -4.87 -15.84
N SER A 58 -3.75 -6.11 -15.76
CA SER A 58 -4.50 -6.62 -14.61
C SER A 58 -3.68 -6.64 -13.32
N VAL A 59 -2.37 -6.91 -13.40
CA VAL A 59 -1.45 -6.84 -12.26
C VAL A 59 -1.25 -5.39 -11.83
N CYS A 60 -1.06 -4.47 -12.78
CA CYS A 60 -0.95 -3.05 -12.48
C CYS A 60 -2.20 -2.50 -11.78
N GLU A 61 -3.39 -2.90 -12.22
CA GLU A 61 -4.66 -2.50 -11.60
C GLU A 61 -4.76 -3.01 -10.16
N LYS A 62 -4.49 -4.31 -9.93
CA LYS A 62 -4.52 -4.91 -8.59
C LYS A 62 -3.54 -4.22 -7.65
N LEU A 63 -2.29 -4.01 -8.07
CA LEU A 63 -1.29 -3.31 -7.28
C LEU A 63 -1.69 -1.85 -7.01
N SER A 64 -2.31 -1.18 -7.99
CA SER A 64 -2.77 0.20 -7.83
C SER A 64 -3.91 0.32 -6.82
N GLN A 65 -4.86 -0.62 -6.84
CA GLN A 65 -5.96 -0.69 -5.88
C GLN A 65 -5.42 -0.97 -4.47
N ALA A 66 -4.59 -2.01 -4.33
CA ALA A 66 -3.96 -2.36 -3.05
C ALA A 66 -3.15 -1.19 -2.48
N TYR A 67 -2.31 -0.53 -3.28
CA TYR A 67 -1.52 0.62 -2.83
C TYR A 67 -2.40 1.77 -2.34
N ARG A 68 -3.45 2.14 -3.08
CA ARG A 68 -4.36 3.22 -2.67
C ARG A 68 -5.07 2.88 -1.36
N PHE A 69 -5.59 1.65 -1.25
CA PHE A 69 -6.24 1.17 -0.04
C PHE A 69 -5.28 1.23 1.16
N SER A 70 -4.07 0.67 1.03
CA SER A 70 -3.10 0.67 2.13
C SER A 70 -2.64 2.08 2.52
N ARG A 71 -2.50 3.00 1.55
CA ARG A 71 -2.16 4.41 1.82
C ARG A 71 -3.31 5.13 2.54
N GLU A 72 -4.56 4.88 2.17
CA GLU A 72 -5.70 5.44 2.89
C GLU A 72 -5.75 4.90 4.33
N LEU A 73 -5.61 3.59 4.50
CA LEU A 73 -5.56 2.94 5.80
C LEU A 73 -4.43 3.51 6.68
N GLU A 74 -3.24 3.71 6.11
CA GLU A 74 -2.10 4.37 6.75
C GLU A 74 -2.46 5.77 7.25
N HIS A 75 -3.08 6.58 6.40
CA HIS A 75 -3.48 7.93 6.77
C HIS A 75 -4.53 7.92 7.89
N ARG A 76 -5.51 7.00 7.88
CA ARG A 76 -6.50 6.88 8.96
C ARG A 76 -5.87 6.44 10.29
N LEU A 77 -4.90 5.51 10.25
CA LEU A 77 -4.15 5.09 11.43
C LEU A 77 -3.36 6.25 12.04
N GLN A 78 -2.67 7.04 11.21
CA GLN A 78 -1.83 8.13 11.66
C GLN A 78 -2.62 9.32 12.19
N TYR A 79 -3.74 9.66 11.52
CA TYR A 79 -4.57 10.80 11.89
C TYR A 79 -5.19 10.67 13.28
N ARG A 80 -5.59 9.46 13.68
CA ARG A 80 -6.32 9.23 14.94
C ARG A 80 -5.54 9.66 16.18
N ASN A 81 -4.24 9.42 16.21
CA ASN A 81 -3.38 9.66 17.36
C ASN A 81 -2.28 10.69 17.08
N ASP A 82 -2.33 11.37 15.93
CA ASP A 82 -1.27 12.23 15.39
C ASP A 82 0.12 11.58 15.52
N ALA A 83 0.19 10.30 15.16
CA ALA A 83 1.34 9.45 15.40
C ALA A 83 1.77 8.75 14.11
N GLN A 84 3.08 8.71 13.85
CA GLN A 84 3.65 8.01 12.71
C GLN A 84 3.66 6.49 12.94
N THR A 85 2.47 5.88 12.97
CA THR A 85 2.28 4.43 13.14
C THR A 85 1.90 3.75 11.83
N HIS A 86 2.32 2.49 11.69
CA HIS A 86 1.90 1.57 10.62
C HIS A 86 1.28 0.29 11.18
N ALA A 87 1.23 0.16 12.51
CA ALA A 87 0.72 -1.02 13.14
C ALA A 87 -0.79 -0.91 13.31
N ILE A 88 -1.51 -1.97 12.93
CA ILE A 88 -2.93 -2.08 13.20
C ILE A 88 -3.15 -2.21 14.71
N PRO A 89 -4.12 -1.47 15.29
CA PRO A 89 -4.50 -1.61 16.68
C PRO A 89 -4.80 -3.05 17.07
N VAL A 90 -4.49 -3.43 18.31
CA VAL A 90 -4.93 -4.71 18.88
C VAL A 90 -6.29 -4.61 19.57
N ASP A 91 -6.65 -3.39 20.01
CA ASP A 91 -7.92 -3.13 20.68
C ASP A 91 -9.10 -3.24 19.69
N ARG A 92 -10.19 -3.86 20.16
CA ARG A 92 -11.36 -4.18 19.33
C ARG A 92 -12.15 -2.93 18.96
N GLU A 93 -12.31 -1.99 19.89
CA GLU A 93 -13.05 -0.75 19.64
C GLU A 93 -12.29 0.13 18.66
N GLU A 94 -10.96 0.20 18.82
CA GLU A 94 -10.05 0.87 17.91
C GLU A 94 -10.09 0.29 16.49
N ARG A 95 -10.11 -1.05 16.36
CA ARG A 95 -10.29 -1.74 15.07
C ARG A 95 -11.65 -1.42 14.42
N ALA A 96 -12.71 -1.41 15.21
CA ALA A 96 -14.05 -1.08 14.72
C ALA A 96 -14.14 0.38 14.26
N ALA A 97 -13.49 1.31 14.99
CA ALA A 97 -13.40 2.71 14.58
C ALA A 97 -12.62 2.87 13.27
N LEU A 98 -11.52 2.14 13.11
CA LEU A 98 -10.73 2.13 11.88
C LEU A 98 -11.54 1.60 10.68
N ALA A 99 -12.27 0.50 10.85
CA ALA A 99 -13.15 -0.05 9.83
C ALA A 99 -14.20 0.96 9.37
N ARG A 100 -14.90 1.60 10.32
CA ARG A 100 -15.87 2.66 10.01
C ARG A 100 -15.25 3.84 9.28
N ALA A 101 -14.03 4.26 9.68
CA ALA A 101 -13.31 5.32 8.99
C ALA A 101 -13.02 4.95 7.53
N MET A 102 -12.73 3.68 7.25
CA MET A 102 -12.52 3.13 5.91
C MET A 102 -13.83 2.83 5.15
N GLY A 103 -15.00 3.09 5.75
CA GLY A 103 -16.30 2.82 5.13
C GLY A 103 -16.79 1.37 5.23
N CYS A 104 -16.19 0.57 6.12
CA CYS A 104 -16.60 -0.81 6.39
C CYS A 104 -17.44 -0.90 7.68
N ASP A 105 -18.37 -1.85 7.73
CA ASP A 105 -19.22 -2.07 8.91
C ASP A 105 -18.43 -2.65 10.10
N ASP A 106 -17.46 -3.52 9.81
CA ASP A 106 -16.60 -4.15 10.80
C ASP A 106 -15.17 -4.41 10.30
N TYR A 107 -14.31 -4.78 11.25
CA TYR A 107 -12.89 -5.04 10.98
C TYR A 107 -12.64 -6.28 10.09
N PRO A 108 -13.39 -7.40 10.23
CA PRO A 108 -13.31 -8.49 9.26
C PRO A 108 -13.59 -8.05 7.82
N MET A 109 -14.61 -7.21 7.58
CA MET A 109 -14.92 -6.68 6.25
C MET A 109 -13.84 -5.76 5.70
N LEU A 110 -13.13 -5.05 6.57
CA LEU A 110 -11.95 -4.26 6.18
C LEU A 110 -10.80 -5.13 5.64
N LEU A 111 -10.69 -6.38 6.10
CA LEU A 111 -9.62 -7.30 5.71
C LEU A 111 -9.99 -8.26 4.57
N ALA A 112 -11.25 -8.23 4.12
CA ALA A 112 -11.79 -9.10 3.07
C ALA A 112 -11.44 -8.59 1.66
#